data_AF-A0A016VNP4-F1
#
_entry.id   AF-A0A016VNP4-F1
#
_cell.length_a   1.000
_cell.length_b   1.000
_cell.length_c   1.000
_cell.angle_alpha   90.00
_cell.angle_beta   90.00
_cell.angle_gamma   90.00
#
_symmetry.space_group_name_H-M   'P 1'
#
loop_
_entity.id
_entity.type
_entity.pdbx_description
1 polymer ?
#
loop_
_entity_poly.entity_id
_entity_poly.type
_entity_poly.pdbx_seq_one_letter_code
_entity_poly.pdbx_strand_id
1 'polypeptide(L)'
;MSRAVLVFLVGFVAIASAHPPFFGRGMGPPPPPPCGLPPFIDKLPADAQKKLQEIWKDYKQGEKCYTQHGETRELLDSLPKEVRKAIFRHPPLPPPLMKEPKDVQDQFRAIFEDRSIPFEEKPKKMHELAQKVLKGDALKQFNEFHNKMEEHRKNMDELARKLSPEAKQAYDKITELHKQKHQIIMGLSESARDELFDLWKERRDSFPRPR
;
A
#
# COMPACT_ATOMS: atom_id res chain seq x y z
N MET A 1 19.92 -22.60 55.72
CA MET A 1 18.64 -22.52 54.98
C MET A 1 18.74 -21.36 54.00
N SER A 2 19.24 -21.59 52.79
CA SER A 2 19.45 -20.54 51.79
C SER A 2 18.36 -20.63 50.72
N ARG A 3 17.52 -19.59 50.65
CA ARG A 3 16.46 -19.44 49.65
C ARG A 3 17.10 -19.07 48.31
N ALA A 4 16.99 -19.95 47.32
CA ALA A 4 17.29 -19.64 45.93
C ALA A 4 16.12 -18.85 45.31
N VAL A 5 16.39 -17.63 44.87
CA VAL A 5 15.44 -16.82 44.10
C VAL A 5 15.68 -17.12 42.62
N LEU A 6 14.72 -17.80 42.00
CA LEU A 6 14.66 -18.04 40.56
C LEU A 6 14.14 -16.76 39.88
N VAL A 7 15.05 -16.02 39.23
CA VAL A 7 14.69 -14.88 38.37
C VAL A 7 14.41 -15.42 36.97
N PHE A 8 13.14 -15.49 36.58
CA PHE A 8 12.74 -15.70 35.20
C PHE A 8 12.98 -14.42 34.41
N LEU A 9 14.08 -14.37 33.66
CA LEU A 9 14.29 -13.37 32.62
C LEU A 9 13.40 -13.73 31.42
N VAL A 10 12.23 -13.09 31.34
CA VAL A 10 11.41 -13.07 30.12
C VAL A 10 12.15 -12.17 29.13
N GLY A 11 12.89 -12.79 28.22
CA GLY A 11 13.51 -12.10 27.09
C GLY A 11 12.44 -11.54 26.17
N PHE A 12 12.30 -10.21 26.18
CA PHE A 12 11.59 -9.49 25.13
C PHE A 12 12.37 -9.66 23.83
N VAL A 13 11.92 -10.58 22.97
CA VAL A 13 12.34 -10.59 21.57
C VAL A 13 11.77 -9.32 20.94
N ALA A 14 12.64 -8.34 20.73
CA ALA A 14 12.33 -7.17 19.92
C ALA A 14 12.09 -7.64 18.48
N ILE A 15 10.83 -7.93 18.15
CA ILE A 15 10.41 -8.16 16.77
C ILE A 15 10.47 -6.79 16.09
N ALA A 16 11.60 -6.50 15.43
CA ALA A 16 11.72 -5.40 14.50
C ALA A 16 10.62 -5.55 13.45
N SER A 17 9.64 -4.66 13.50
CA SER A 17 8.41 -4.74 12.73
C SER A 17 8.67 -4.34 11.27
N ALA A 18 9.17 -5.30 10.49
CA ALA A 18 9.22 -5.20 9.03
C ALA A 18 7.78 -5.27 8.48
N HIS A 19 7.09 -4.13 8.43
CA HIS A 19 5.78 -4.00 7.81
C HIS A 19 5.94 -3.96 6.28
N PRO A 20 5.37 -4.91 5.52
CA PRO A 20 5.25 -4.72 4.08
C PRO A 20 4.17 -3.65 3.81
N PRO A 21 4.44 -2.59 3.02
CA PRO A 21 3.57 -1.42 2.97
C PRO A 21 2.29 -1.56 2.12
N PHE A 22 2.02 -2.70 1.48
CA PHE A 22 1.15 -2.67 0.29
C PHE A 22 -0.17 -3.44 0.37
N PHE A 23 -0.44 -4.25 1.40
CA PHE A 23 -1.73 -4.95 1.52
C PHE A 23 -2.25 -4.98 2.95
N GLY A 24 -2.99 -3.93 3.30
CA GLY A 24 -3.94 -3.81 4.41
C GLY A 24 -3.74 -4.70 5.64
N ARG A 25 -3.18 -4.13 6.71
CA ARG A 25 -3.56 -4.35 8.12
C ARG A 25 -2.67 -3.47 9.01
N GLY A 26 -3.06 -2.22 9.16
CA GLY A 26 -2.49 -1.32 10.17
C GLY A 26 -3.51 -0.23 10.45
N MET A 27 -4.04 -0.16 11.68
CA MET A 27 -4.78 1.00 12.18
C MET A 27 -3.79 2.14 12.46
N GLY A 28 -3.04 2.55 11.44
CA GLY A 28 -2.14 3.68 11.48
C GLY A 28 -2.26 4.44 10.17
N PRO A 29 -2.13 5.78 10.17
CA PRO A 29 -1.99 6.50 8.92
C PRO A 29 -0.81 5.91 8.12
N PRO A 30 -0.93 5.80 6.79
CA PRO A 30 0.19 5.34 5.97
C PRO A 30 1.44 6.18 6.28
N PRO A 31 2.65 5.60 6.21
CA PRO A 31 3.87 6.37 6.40
C PRO A 31 3.87 7.57 5.45
N PRO A 32 4.39 8.73 5.87
CA PRO A 32 4.44 9.89 5.01
C PRO A 32 5.19 9.54 3.73
N PRO A 33 4.78 10.10 2.57
CA PRO A 33 5.50 9.91 1.32
C PRO A 33 6.98 10.30 1.50
N PRO A 34 7.91 9.66 0.78
CA PRO A 34 9.32 10.04 0.85
C PRO A 34 9.48 11.51 0.41
N CYS A 35 10.37 12.23 1.08
CA CYS A 35 10.74 13.58 0.65
C CYS A 35 11.46 13.51 -0.71
N GLY A 36 11.06 14.38 -1.63
CA GLY A 36 11.64 14.51 -2.96
C GLY A 36 10.57 14.65 -4.03
N LEU A 37 11.03 14.85 -5.27
CA LEU A 37 10.14 14.98 -6.42
C LEU A 37 9.27 13.72 -6.55
N PRO A 38 7.93 13.85 -6.63
CA PRO A 38 7.06 12.69 -6.71
C PRO A 38 7.33 11.80 -7.93
N PRO A 39 7.29 10.45 -7.79
CA PRO A 39 7.62 9.52 -8.87
C PRO A 39 6.58 9.48 -10.01
N PHE A 40 5.50 10.25 -9.90
CA PHE A 40 4.44 10.33 -10.90
C PHE A 40 4.44 11.64 -11.69
N ILE A 41 5.49 12.47 -11.57
CA ILE A 41 5.55 13.78 -12.23
C ILE A 41 5.26 13.69 -13.73
N ASP A 42 5.78 12.67 -14.42
CA ASP A 42 5.61 12.50 -15.87
C ASP A 42 4.15 12.25 -16.29
N LYS A 43 3.26 11.94 -15.34
CA LYS A 43 1.82 11.77 -15.58
C LYS A 43 1.03 13.07 -15.47
N LEU A 44 1.66 14.14 -15.00
CA LEU A 44 1.03 15.43 -14.83
C LEU A 44 1.04 16.23 -16.15
N PRO A 45 0.06 17.12 -16.37
CA PRO A 45 0.13 18.14 -17.40
C PRO A 45 1.40 19.00 -17.27
N ALA A 46 1.93 19.51 -18.39
CA ALA A 46 3.23 20.21 -18.42
C ALA A 46 3.29 21.44 -17.49
N ASP A 47 2.18 22.15 -17.30
CA ASP A 47 2.08 23.26 -16.36
C ASP A 47 2.19 22.79 -14.90
N ALA A 48 1.53 21.69 -14.55
CA ALA A 48 1.60 21.08 -13.23
C ALA A 48 2.98 20.46 -12.95
N GLN A 49 3.64 19.88 -13.96
CA GLN A 49 5.02 19.41 -13.84
C GLN A 49 5.98 20.55 -13.46
N LYS A 50 5.88 21.70 -14.15
CA LYS A 50 6.73 22.87 -13.86
C LYS A 50 6.51 23.38 -12.45
N LYS A 51 5.25 23.57 -12.03
CA LYS A 51 4.91 23.98 -10.66
C LYS A 51 5.46 23.00 -9.62
N LEU A 52 5.37 21.70 -9.89
CA LEU A 52 5.92 20.69 -8.99
C LEU A 52 7.45 20.74 -8.92
N GLN A 53 8.14 20.97 -10.03
CA GLN A 53 9.58 21.19 -10.02
C GLN A 53 9.94 22.45 -9.23
N GLU A 54 9.15 23.52 -9.33
CA GLU A 54 9.36 24.75 -8.56
C GLU A 54 9.19 24.55 -7.05
N ILE A 55 8.16 23.81 -6.62
CA ILE A 55 7.93 23.46 -5.20
C ILE A 55 9.16 22.74 -4.60
N TRP A 56 9.73 21.81 -5.36
CA TRP A 56 10.83 20.97 -4.90
C TRP A 56 12.24 21.49 -5.25
N LYS A 57 12.36 22.65 -5.93
CA LYS A 57 13.64 23.13 -6.49
C LYS A 57 14.73 23.38 -5.45
N ASP A 58 14.34 23.88 -4.28
CA ASP A 58 15.25 24.28 -3.20
C ASP A 58 15.37 23.19 -2.11
N TYR A 59 14.69 22.06 -2.29
CA TYR A 59 14.69 20.97 -1.31
C TYR A 59 16.05 20.27 -1.27
N LYS A 60 16.61 20.11 -0.06
CA LYS A 60 17.84 19.36 0.17
C LYS A 60 17.56 18.04 0.87
N GLN A 61 18.22 16.98 0.42
CA GLN A 61 18.08 15.66 0.99
C GLN A 61 18.42 15.67 2.49
N GLY A 62 17.50 15.18 3.32
CA GLY A 62 17.64 15.15 4.77
C GLY A 62 16.93 16.31 5.50
N GLU A 63 16.49 17.34 4.78
CA GLU A 63 15.64 18.39 5.36
C GLU A 63 14.19 17.92 5.49
N LYS A 64 13.45 18.58 6.39
CA LYS A 64 12.01 18.38 6.57
C LYS A 64 11.27 18.92 5.35
N CYS A 65 10.37 18.11 4.78
CA CYS A 65 9.68 18.42 3.52
C CYS A 65 8.16 18.69 3.71
N TYR A 66 7.73 19.12 4.89
CA TYR A 66 6.30 19.30 5.20
C TYR A 66 5.64 20.35 4.32
N THR A 67 6.32 21.47 4.06
CA THR A 67 5.82 22.54 3.19
C THR A 67 5.66 22.05 1.77
N GLN A 68 6.68 21.40 1.22
CA GLN A 68 6.66 20.88 -0.14
C GLN A 68 5.57 19.82 -0.32
N HIS A 69 5.35 18.96 0.68
CA HIS A 69 4.22 18.04 0.67
C HIS A 69 2.86 18.73 0.74
N GLY A 70 2.73 19.79 1.53
CA GLY A 70 1.53 20.63 1.58
C GLY A 70 1.22 21.27 0.24
N GLU A 71 2.19 21.97 -0.35
CA GLU A 71 2.05 22.63 -1.66
C GLU A 71 1.81 21.63 -2.79
N THR A 72 2.50 20.47 -2.76
CA THR A 72 2.25 19.38 -3.71
C THR A 72 0.81 18.89 -3.60
N ARG A 73 0.27 18.77 -2.39
CA ARG A 73 -1.11 18.33 -2.18
C ARG A 73 -2.10 19.37 -2.70
N GLU A 74 -1.89 20.65 -2.42
CA GLU A 74 -2.74 21.73 -2.93
C GLU A 74 -2.72 21.80 -4.45
N LEU A 75 -1.54 21.68 -5.06
CA LEU A 75 -1.39 21.59 -6.51
C LEU A 75 -2.20 20.41 -7.05
N LEU A 76 -2.06 19.22 -6.47
CA LEU A 76 -2.82 18.04 -6.91
C LEU A 76 -4.32 18.23 -6.75
N ASP A 77 -4.79 18.74 -5.62
CA ASP A 77 -6.21 18.97 -5.34
C ASP A 77 -6.83 20.01 -6.30
N SER A 78 -6.04 20.96 -6.81
CA SER A 78 -6.46 21.93 -7.82
C SER A 78 -6.63 21.34 -9.23
N LEU A 79 -6.08 20.14 -9.49
CA LEU A 79 -6.16 19.52 -10.81
C LEU A 79 -7.56 18.95 -11.09
N PRO A 80 -7.97 18.92 -12.38
CA PRO A 80 -9.21 18.25 -12.78
C PRO A 80 -9.27 16.81 -12.27
N LYS A 81 -10.48 16.36 -11.89
CA LYS A 81 -10.71 15.02 -11.32
C LYS A 81 -10.13 13.92 -12.21
N GLU A 82 -10.30 14.03 -13.53
CA GLU A 82 -9.78 13.05 -14.48
C GLU A 82 -8.25 12.97 -14.50
N VAL A 83 -7.57 14.11 -14.35
CA VAL A 83 -6.11 14.15 -14.25
C VAL A 83 -5.65 13.47 -12.96
N ARG A 84 -6.28 13.82 -11.82
CA ARG A 84 -5.99 13.15 -10.54
C ARG A 84 -6.23 11.65 -10.61
N LYS A 85 -7.33 11.24 -11.24
CA LYS A 85 -7.68 9.83 -11.43
C LYS A 85 -6.63 9.11 -12.26
N ALA A 86 -6.14 9.71 -13.35
CA ALA A 86 -5.09 9.12 -14.17
C ALA A 86 -3.78 8.86 -13.41
N ILE A 87 -3.43 9.71 -12.43
CA ILE A 87 -2.22 9.54 -11.58
C ILE A 87 -2.34 8.27 -10.72
N PHE A 88 -3.50 8.08 -10.08
CA PHE A 88 -3.75 7.04 -9.07
C PHE A 88 -4.67 5.91 -9.55
N ARG A 89 -4.90 5.80 -10.87
CA ARG A 89 -5.87 4.87 -11.48
C ARG A 89 -5.63 3.41 -11.08
N HIS A 90 -4.36 3.07 -10.92
CA HIS A 90 -3.92 1.71 -10.71
C HIS A 90 -3.38 1.56 -9.29
N PRO A 91 -3.58 0.40 -8.64
CA PRO A 91 -2.85 0.05 -7.44
C PRO A 91 -1.34 0.27 -7.67
N PRO A 92 -0.63 0.80 -6.65
CA PRO A 92 0.81 0.93 -6.74
C PRO A 92 1.42 -0.46 -6.94
N LEU A 93 2.33 -0.57 -7.92
CA LEU A 93 3.07 -1.80 -8.12
C LEU A 93 4.00 -2.03 -6.93
N PRO A 94 4.30 -3.29 -6.58
CA PRO A 94 5.36 -3.63 -5.65
C PRO A 94 6.68 -2.89 -5.99
N PRO A 95 7.45 -2.44 -4.99
CA PRO A 95 8.68 -1.68 -5.22
C PRO A 95 9.66 -2.30 -6.24
N PRO A 96 9.89 -3.64 -6.28
CA PRO A 96 10.77 -4.24 -7.29
C PRO A 96 10.31 -4.01 -8.73
N LEU A 97 9.00 -3.86 -8.95
CA LEU A 97 8.40 -3.69 -10.27
C LEU A 97 8.32 -2.23 -10.71
N MET A 98 8.49 -1.26 -9.81
CA MET A 98 8.37 0.16 -10.14
C MET A 98 9.48 0.65 -11.08
N LYS A 99 10.63 -0.03 -11.10
CA LYS A 99 11.80 0.32 -11.92
C LYS A 99 11.82 -0.40 -13.27
N GLU A 100 10.92 -1.37 -13.46
CA GLU A 100 10.87 -2.15 -14.69
C GLU A 100 10.31 -1.32 -15.86
N PRO A 101 10.63 -1.71 -17.11
CA PRO A 101 10.02 -1.13 -18.30
C PRO A 101 8.49 -1.12 -18.23
N LYS A 102 7.86 -0.10 -18.86
CA LYS A 102 6.41 0.11 -18.77
C LYS A 102 5.61 -1.08 -19.30
N ASP A 103 6.08 -1.72 -20.35
CA ASP A 103 5.48 -2.94 -20.92
C ASP A 103 5.48 -4.12 -19.92
N VAL A 104 6.53 -4.25 -19.11
CA VAL A 104 6.59 -5.25 -18.03
C VAL A 104 5.63 -4.84 -16.91
N GLN A 105 5.65 -3.58 -16.50
CA GLN A 105 4.73 -3.05 -15.48
C GLN A 105 3.25 -3.29 -15.85
N ASP A 106 2.89 -3.04 -17.10
CA ASP A 106 1.51 -3.16 -17.58
C ASP A 106 1.03 -4.62 -17.57
N GLN A 107 1.92 -5.59 -17.81
CA GLN A 107 1.59 -7.03 -17.64
C GLN A 107 1.23 -7.37 -16.19
N PHE A 108 1.94 -6.82 -15.21
CA PHE A 108 1.59 -7.00 -13.80
C PHE A 108 0.29 -6.27 -13.42
N ARG A 109 0.07 -5.06 -13.96
CA ARG A 109 -1.18 -4.30 -13.73
C ARG A 109 -2.40 -5.05 -14.25
N ALA A 110 -2.28 -5.72 -15.40
CA ALA A 110 -3.36 -6.55 -15.94
C ALA A 110 -3.83 -7.63 -14.94
N ILE A 111 -2.92 -8.27 -14.20
CA ILE A 111 -3.29 -9.23 -13.15
C ILE A 111 -4.04 -8.56 -12.00
N PHE A 112 -3.63 -7.34 -11.61
CA PHE A 112 -4.32 -6.59 -10.56
C PHE A 112 -5.73 -6.15 -10.97
N GLU A 113 -5.91 -5.79 -12.23
CA GLU A 113 -7.18 -5.28 -12.77
C GLU A 113 -8.15 -6.37 -13.19
N ASP A 114 -7.65 -7.56 -13.50
CA ASP A 114 -8.49 -8.69 -13.84
C ASP A 114 -9.41 -9.04 -12.66
N ARG A 115 -10.71 -8.85 -12.90
CA ARG A 115 -11.79 -9.09 -11.93
C ARG A 115 -12.15 -10.57 -11.84
N SER A 116 -11.75 -11.37 -12.83
CA SER A 116 -11.98 -12.82 -12.84
C SER A 116 -11.02 -13.56 -11.91
N ILE A 117 -9.89 -12.93 -11.53
CA ILE A 117 -8.90 -13.50 -10.64
C ILE A 117 -9.27 -13.15 -9.19
N PRO A 118 -9.53 -14.14 -8.33
CA PRO A 118 -9.70 -13.92 -6.90
C PRO A 118 -8.47 -13.23 -6.30
N PHE A 119 -8.69 -12.30 -5.36
CA PHE A 119 -7.61 -11.53 -4.74
C PHE A 119 -6.49 -12.42 -4.16
N GLU A 120 -6.85 -13.54 -3.55
CA GLU A 120 -5.92 -14.52 -2.96
C GLU A 120 -5.03 -15.23 -3.99
N GLU A 121 -5.46 -15.31 -5.24
CA GLU A 121 -4.71 -15.95 -6.33
C GLU A 121 -3.78 -14.98 -7.06
N LYS A 122 -4.01 -13.67 -6.94
CA LYS A 122 -3.18 -12.64 -7.59
C LYS A 122 -1.70 -12.75 -7.22
N PRO A 123 -1.29 -12.93 -5.95
CA PRO A 123 0.11 -13.09 -5.59
C PRO A 123 0.79 -14.27 -6.30
N LYS A 124 0.09 -15.40 -6.43
CA LYS A 124 0.62 -16.59 -7.12
C LYS A 124 0.80 -16.33 -8.61
N LYS A 125 -0.23 -15.75 -9.28
CA LYS A 125 -0.14 -15.40 -10.70
C LYS A 125 0.94 -14.35 -10.99
N MET A 126 1.11 -13.37 -10.10
CA MET A 126 2.21 -12.40 -10.19
C MET A 126 3.56 -13.07 -10.06
N HIS A 127 3.72 -14.02 -9.14
CA HIS A 127 4.97 -14.76 -8.99
C HIS A 127 5.30 -15.59 -10.25
N GLU A 128 4.31 -16.29 -10.81
CA GLU A 128 4.46 -17.03 -12.06
C GLU A 128 4.85 -16.12 -13.24
N LEU A 129 4.22 -14.94 -13.36
CA LEU A 129 4.58 -13.95 -14.37
C LEU A 129 6.02 -13.45 -14.15
N ALA A 130 6.38 -13.13 -12.91
CA ALA A 130 7.71 -12.65 -12.56
C ALA A 130 8.82 -13.61 -12.97
N GLN A 131 8.65 -14.93 -12.73
CA GLN A 131 9.63 -15.93 -13.18
C GLN A 131 9.83 -15.96 -14.70
N LYS A 132 8.83 -15.51 -15.48
CA LYS A 132 8.89 -15.52 -16.95
C LYS A 132 9.51 -14.25 -17.52
N VAL A 133 9.16 -13.09 -16.96
CA VAL A 133 9.45 -11.78 -17.56
C VAL A 133 10.60 -11.03 -16.89
N LEU A 134 10.82 -11.24 -15.60
CA LEU A 134 11.90 -10.58 -14.88
C LEU A 134 13.21 -11.37 -15.02
N LYS A 135 14.34 -10.67 -15.00
CA LYS A 135 15.69 -11.24 -15.09
C LYS A 135 16.66 -10.55 -14.13
N GLY A 136 17.77 -11.21 -13.83
CA GLY A 136 18.87 -10.64 -13.04
C GLY A 136 18.43 -10.13 -11.67
N ASP A 137 18.86 -8.91 -11.33
CA ASP A 137 18.59 -8.29 -10.03
C ASP A 137 17.11 -8.02 -9.78
N ALA A 138 16.33 -7.72 -10.82
CA ALA A 138 14.89 -7.48 -10.70
C ALA A 138 14.14 -8.75 -10.24
N LEU A 139 14.47 -9.90 -10.83
CA LEU A 139 13.92 -11.19 -10.43
C LEU A 139 14.31 -11.55 -9.00
N LYS A 140 15.57 -11.31 -8.64
CA LYS A 140 16.06 -11.55 -7.28
C LYS A 140 15.30 -10.70 -6.25
N GLN A 141 15.18 -9.39 -6.49
CA GLN A 141 14.45 -8.47 -5.61
C GLN A 141 12.96 -8.83 -5.52
N PHE A 142 12.34 -9.24 -6.63
CA PHE A 142 10.96 -9.71 -6.61
C PHE A 142 10.80 -10.97 -5.76
N ASN A 143 11.67 -11.97 -5.91
CA ASN A 143 11.62 -13.21 -5.13
C ASN A 143 11.85 -12.95 -3.63
N GLU A 144 12.79 -12.08 -3.28
CA GLU A 144 12.98 -11.65 -1.89
C GLU A 144 11.74 -10.98 -1.33
N PHE A 145 11.10 -10.07 -2.10
CA PHE A 145 9.84 -9.45 -1.71
C PHE A 145 8.72 -10.48 -1.54
N HIS A 146 8.56 -11.39 -2.50
CA HIS A 146 7.54 -12.45 -2.47
C HIS A 146 7.71 -13.35 -1.24
N ASN A 147 8.93 -13.80 -0.96
CA ASN A 147 9.22 -14.64 0.20
C ASN A 147 8.91 -13.92 1.52
N LYS A 148 9.25 -12.64 1.64
CA LYS A 148 8.88 -11.82 2.83
C LYS A 148 7.37 -11.71 2.99
N MET A 149 6.62 -11.56 1.90
CA MET A 149 5.15 -11.53 1.94
C MET A 149 4.56 -12.87 2.38
N GLU A 150 5.08 -13.98 1.86
CA GLU A 150 4.65 -15.33 2.25
C GLU A 150 4.97 -15.65 3.71
N GLU A 151 6.15 -15.25 4.18
CA GLU A 151 6.52 -15.38 5.60
C GLU A 151 5.59 -14.54 6.48
N HIS A 152 5.33 -13.28 6.10
CA HIS A 152 4.39 -12.43 6.83
C HIS A 152 2.98 -13.06 6.91
N ARG A 153 2.48 -13.62 5.80
CA ARG A 153 1.21 -14.33 5.76
C ARG A 153 1.19 -15.50 6.76
N LYS A 154 2.21 -16.36 6.73
CA LYS A 154 2.34 -17.49 7.66
C LYS A 154 2.39 -17.04 9.11
N ASN A 155 3.14 -15.98 9.40
CA ASN A 155 3.24 -15.42 10.75
C ASN A 155 1.89 -14.90 11.23
N MET A 156 1.13 -14.21 10.37
CA MET A 156 -0.22 -13.74 10.69
C MET A 156 -1.20 -14.90 10.91
N ASP A 157 -1.10 -15.98 10.13
CA ASP A 157 -1.89 -17.19 10.32
C ASP A 157 -1.56 -17.88 11.66
N GLU A 158 -0.28 -17.92 12.04
CA GLU A 158 0.14 -18.46 13.33
C GLU A 158 -0.38 -17.61 14.50
N LEU A 159 -0.27 -16.29 14.41
CA LEU A 159 -0.84 -15.37 15.40
C LEU A 159 -2.37 -15.54 15.50
N ALA A 160 -3.05 -15.70 14.36
CA ALA A 160 -4.49 -15.96 14.33
C ALA A 160 -4.87 -17.28 15.03
N ARG A 161 -4.02 -18.33 14.96
CA ARG A 161 -4.23 -19.59 15.67
C ARG A 161 -4.07 -19.48 17.18
N LYS A 162 -3.25 -18.53 17.65
CA LYS A 162 -3.01 -18.27 19.07
C LYS A 162 -4.08 -17.39 19.74
N LEU A 163 -5.08 -16.92 18.98
CA LEU A 163 -6.17 -16.12 19.51
C LEU A 163 -7.06 -16.93 20.46
N SER A 164 -7.67 -16.24 21.44
CA SER A 164 -8.76 -16.83 22.23
C SER A 164 -9.95 -17.21 21.33
N PRO A 165 -10.82 -18.16 21.72
CA PRO A 165 -11.96 -18.55 20.90
C PRO A 165 -12.86 -17.38 20.48
N GLU A 166 -13.12 -16.45 21.41
CA GLU A 166 -13.89 -15.23 21.14
C GLU A 166 -13.18 -14.31 20.14
N ALA A 167 -11.89 -14.05 20.34
CA ALA A 167 -11.12 -13.19 19.44
C ALA A 167 -10.96 -13.83 18.05
N LYS A 168 -10.81 -15.15 17.97
CA LYS A 168 -10.75 -15.91 16.72
C LYS A 168 -12.07 -15.82 15.96
N GLN A 169 -13.21 -16.01 16.65
CA GLN A 169 -14.52 -15.86 16.06
C GLN A 169 -14.74 -14.44 15.50
N ALA A 170 -14.34 -13.40 16.25
CA ALA A 170 -14.42 -12.02 15.78
C ALA A 170 -13.50 -11.77 14.58
N TYR A 171 -12.26 -12.26 14.62
CA TYR A 171 -11.29 -12.14 13.53
C TYR A 171 -11.83 -12.75 12.23
N ASP A 172 -12.43 -13.94 12.30
CA ASP A 172 -12.98 -14.64 11.14
C ASP A 172 -14.17 -13.87 10.55
N LYS A 173 -15.09 -13.38 11.39
CA LYS A 173 -16.21 -12.53 10.96
C LYS A 173 -15.73 -11.25 10.28
N ILE A 174 -14.76 -10.55 10.86
CA ILE A 174 -14.19 -9.32 10.27
C ILE A 174 -13.50 -9.62 8.94
N THR A 175 -12.76 -10.73 8.87
CA THR A 175 -12.08 -11.15 7.64
C THR A 175 -13.09 -11.45 6.53
N GLU A 176 -14.21 -12.10 6.84
CA GLU A 176 -15.28 -12.36 5.88
C GLU A 176 -15.98 -11.07 5.45
N LEU A 177 -16.30 -10.17 6.38
CA LEU A 177 -16.87 -8.85 6.05
C LEU A 177 -15.96 -8.05 5.11
N HIS A 178 -14.64 -8.12 5.28
CA HIS A 178 -13.70 -7.48 4.36
C HIS A 178 -13.77 -8.07 2.95
N LYS A 179 -13.91 -9.41 2.83
CA LYS A 179 -14.07 -10.08 1.53
C LYS A 179 -15.38 -9.67 0.85
N GLN A 180 -16.48 -9.67 1.59
CA GLN A 180 -17.79 -9.25 1.09
C GLN A 180 -17.77 -7.79 0.64
N LYS A 181 -17.21 -6.89 1.45
CA LYS A 181 -17.01 -5.49 1.08
C LYS A 181 -16.21 -5.35 -0.22
N HIS A 182 -15.11 -6.10 -0.36
CA HIS A 182 -14.29 -6.09 -1.57
C HIS A 182 -15.09 -6.56 -2.80
N GLN A 183 -15.83 -7.67 -2.67
CA GLN A 183 -16.67 -8.20 -3.75
C GLN A 183 -17.75 -7.20 -4.20
N ILE A 184 -18.43 -6.56 -3.25
CA ILE A 184 -19.43 -5.52 -3.54
C ILE A 184 -18.77 -4.40 -4.36
N ILE A 185 -17.68 -3.83 -3.86
CA ILE A 185 -16.99 -2.70 -4.52
C ILE A 185 -16.49 -3.09 -5.91
N MET A 186 -15.95 -4.31 -6.08
CA MET A 186 -15.42 -4.78 -7.36
C MET A 186 -16.51 -5.18 -8.36
N GLY A 187 -17.72 -5.50 -7.88
CA GLY A 187 -18.90 -5.76 -8.70
C GLY A 187 -19.56 -4.50 -9.26
N LEU A 188 -19.24 -3.32 -8.73
CA LEU A 188 -19.78 -2.04 -9.23
C LEU A 188 -19.21 -1.66 -10.60
N SER A 189 -19.97 -0.85 -11.33
CA SER A 189 -19.46 -0.10 -12.48
C SER A 189 -18.39 0.91 -12.03
N GLU A 190 -17.52 1.33 -12.96
CA GLU A 190 -16.48 2.32 -12.64
C GLU A 190 -17.08 3.63 -12.12
N SER A 191 -18.15 4.13 -12.75
CA SER A 191 -18.88 5.34 -12.33
C SER A 191 -19.44 5.22 -10.91
N ALA A 192 -20.16 4.14 -10.61
CA ALA A 192 -20.79 3.98 -9.29
C ALA A 192 -19.74 3.86 -8.17
N ARG A 193 -18.60 3.22 -8.46
CA ARG A 193 -17.48 3.14 -7.52
C ARG A 193 -16.84 4.51 -7.29
N ASP A 194 -16.72 5.33 -8.33
CA ASP A 194 -16.16 6.68 -8.21
C ASP A 194 -17.07 7.60 -7.38
N GLU A 195 -18.39 7.56 -7.61
CA GLU A 195 -19.38 8.30 -6.80
C GLU A 195 -19.30 7.91 -5.32
N LEU A 196 -19.17 6.60 -5.05
CA LEU A 196 -19.04 6.09 -3.69
C LEU A 196 -17.72 6.54 -3.02
N PHE A 197 -16.62 6.55 -3.77
CA PHE A 197 -15.33 7.03 -3.27
C PHE A 197 -15.33 8.54 -3.03
N ASP A 198 -15.99 9.33 -3.88
CA ASP A 198 -16.17 10.76 -3.66
C ASP A 198 -16.96 11.01 -2.37
N LEU A 199 -18.08 10.31 -2.17
CA LEU A 199 -18.86 10.41 -0.94
C LEU A 199 -18.01 10.09 0.31
N TRP A 200 -17.17 9.05 0.25
CA TRP A 200 -16.30 8.70 1.37
C TRP A 200 -15.16 9.72 1.58
N LYS A 201 -14.69 10.37 0.52
CA LYS A 201 -13.73 11.48 0.62
C LYS A 201 -14.39 12.67 1.30
N GLU A 202 -15.55 13.11 0.81
CA GLU A 202 -16.31 14.22 1.39
C GLU A 202 -16.63 13.98 2.86
N ARG A 203 -17.11 12.77 3.20
CA ARG A 203 -17.36 12.40 4.60
C ARG A 203 -16.11 12.51 5.47
N ARG A 204 -14.94 12.12 4.96
CA ARG A 204 -13.67 12.21 5.69
C ARG A 204 -13.25 13.67 5.89
N ASP A 205 -13.37 14.46 4.84
CA ASP A 205 -12.92 15.85 4.81
C ASP A 205 -13.89 16.79 5.55
N SER A 206 -15.17 16.41 5.67
CA SER A 206 -16.20 17.13 6.43
C SER A 206 -16.07 16.96 7.94
N PHE A 207 -15.24 16.03 8.44
CA PHE A 207 -14.99 15.93 9.87
C PHE A 207 -14.18 17.13 10.33
N PRO A 208 -14.67 17.92 11.31
CA PRO A 208 -13.93 19.06 11.81
C PRO A 208 -12.59 18.59 12.38
N ARG A 209 -11.50 19.06 11.77
CA ARG A 209 -10.15 18.81 12.31
C ARG A 209 -9.96 19.71 13.53
N PRO A 210 -9.54 19.18 14.69
CA PRO A 210 -9.15 20.02 15.81
C PRO A 210 -8.06 21.00 15.33
N ARG A 211 -8.28 22.30 15.58
CA ARG A 211 -7.28 23.34 15.32
C ARG A 211 -6.17 23.29 16.35
#